data_AF-K1PNH3-F1
#
_entry.id   AF-K1PNH3-F1
#
_cell.length_a   1.000
_cell.length_b   1.000
_cell.length_c   1.000
_cell.angle_alpha   90.00
_cell.angle_beta   90.00
_cell.angle_gamma   90.00
#
_symmetry.space_group_name_H-M   'P 1'
#
loop_
_entity.id
_entity.type
_entity.pdbx_description
1 polymer ?
#
loop_
_entity_poly.entity_id
_entity_poly.type
_entity_poly.pdbx_seq_one_letter_code
_entity_poly.pdbx_strand_id
1 'polypeptide(L)'
;MCFQAAELLYSIEAPVDYKQILTVQERPDFVEEYDKFCLASSFFDLKEYDRAAFFVQDCKNKKAYFLHMYGRYLADEKRKLDNAPDSIGPPDKLENEHLKTLKTELAKKYAIKELDGFCIYL
;
A
#
# COMPACT_ATOMS: atom_id res chain seq x y z
N MET A 1 6.10 -2.81 -7.99
CA MET A 1 7.13 -3.76 -7.50
C MET A 1 7.15 -5.12 -8.22
N CYS A 2 6.16 -5.49 -9.05
CA CYS A 2 6.16 -6.80 -9.72
C CYS A 2 7.05 -6.90 -10.96
N PHE A 3 7.40 -5.78 -11.62
CA PHE A 3 8.13 -5.81 -12.90
C PHE A 3 9.55 -6.38 -12.81
N GLN A 4 10.38 -5.91 -11.88
CA GLN A 4 11.74 -6.44 -11.74
C GLN A 4 11.78 -7.92 -11.34
N ALA A 5 10.86 -8.35 -10.48
CA ALA A 5 10.74 -9.76 -10.12
C ALA A 5 10.31 -10.61 -11.33
N ALA A 6 9.38 -10.11 -12.14
CA ALA A 6 8.91 -10.77 -13.36
C ALA A 6 10.01 -10.82 -14.45
N GLU A 7 10.78 -9.76 -14.64
CA GLU A 7 11.91 -9.72 -15.59
C GLU A 7 12.99 -10.73 -15.23
N LEU A 8 13.34 -10.82 -13.94
CA LEU A 8 14.28 -11.83 -13.46
C LEU A 8 13.75 -13.24 -13.71
N LEU A 9 12.48 -13.50 -13.36
CA LEU A 9 11.85 -14.81 -13.57
C LEU A 9 11.83 -15.21 -15.05
N TYR A 10 11.51 -14.25 -15.92
CA TYR A 10 11.51 -14.44 -17.37
C TYR A 10 12.91 -14.82 -17.89
N SER A 11 13.95 -14.22 -17.31
CA SER A 11 15.35 -14.49 -17.70
C SER A 11 15.87 -15.87 -17.29
N ILE A 12 15.20 -16.55 -16.36
CA ILE A 12 15.64 -17.86 -15.82
C ILE A 12 15.05 -19.04 -16.61
N GLU A 13 14.10 -18.81 -17.54
CA GLU A 13 13.38 -19.86 -18.31
C GLU A 13 12.86 -21.02 -17.43
N ALA A 14 12.54 -20.72 -16.16
CA ALA A 14 12.11 -21.74 -15.22
C ALA A 14 10.69 -22.24 -15.57
N PRO A 15 10.44 -23.56 -15.59
CA PRO A 15 9.08 -24.08 -15.70
C PRO A 15 8.28 -23.66 -14.47
N VAL A 16 7.28 -22.81 -14.68
CA VAL A 16 6.40 -22.32 -13.61
C VAL A 16 5.41 -23.43 -13.26
N ASP A 17 5.59 -24.05 -12.08
CA ASP A 17 4.61 -24.99 -11.54
C ASP A 17 3.40 -24.22 -10.99
N TYR A 18 2.36 -24.12 -11.81
CA TYR A 18 1.10 -23.42 -11.48
C TYR A 18 0.41 -23.96 -10.21
N LYS A 19 0.71 -25.21 -9.82
CA LYS A 19 0.14 -25.81 -8.60
C LYS A 19 0.60 -25.07 -7.34
N GLN A 20 1.81 -24.53 -7.35
CA GLN A 20 2.36 -23.77 -6.22
C GLN A 20 1.66 -22.41 -6.04
N ILE A 21 1.21 -21.80 -7.14
CA ILE A 21 0.47 -20.53 -7.14
C ILE A 21 -0.93 -20.73 -6.56
N LEU A 22 -1.60 -21.82 -6.94
CA LEU A 22 -2.94 -22.18 -6.45
C LEU A 22 -2.95 -22.60 -4.96
N THR A 23 -1.81 -23.00 -4.41
CA THR A 23 -1.68 -23.44 -3.01
C THR A 23 -1.37 -22.31 -2.02
N VAL A 24 -1.33 -21.04 -2.44
CA VAL A 24 -1.19 -19.93 -1.48
C VAL A 24 -2.41 -19.95 -0.58
N GLN A 25 -2.26 -20.55 0.61
CA GLN A 25 -3.31 -20.61 1.61
C GLN A 25 -3.63 -19.19 2.05
N GLU A 26 -4.70 -18.65 1.47
CA GLU A 26 -5.28 -17.43 1.96
C GLU A 26 -5.75 -17.69 3.39
N ARG A 27 -5.25 -16.90 4.33
CA ARG A 27 -5.67 -17.02 5.73
C ARG A 27 -7.20 -16.84 5.78
N PRO A 28 -7.92 -17.59 6.63
CA PRO A 28 -9.38 -17.49 6.72
C PRO A 28 -9.84 -16.04 6.95
N ASP A 29 -9.08 -15.28 7.74
CA ASP A 29 -9.29 -13.85 8.01
C ASP A 29 -9.29 -12.97 6.74
N PHE A 30 -8.65 -13.42 5.66
CA PHE A 30 -8.62 -12.70 4.39
C PHE A 30 -9.90 -12.89 3.58
N VAL A 31 -10.58 -14.02 3.73
CA VAL A 31 -11.76 -14.36 2.92
C VAL A 31 -12.93 -13.44 3.26
N GLU A 32 -13.10 -13.08 4.54
CA GLU A 32 -14.17 -12.17 4.98
C GLU A 32 -13.95 -10.73 4.52
N GLU A 33 -12.69 -10.31 4.42
CA GLU A 33 -12.30 -8.95 4.01
C GLU A 33 -11.93 -8.87 2.52
N TYR A 34 -12.06 -9.99 1.79
CA TYR A 34 -11.62 -10.13 0.40
C TYR A 34 -12.34 -9.16 -0.52
N ASP A 35 -13.66 -9.03 -0.38
CA ASP A 35 -14.47 -8.14 -1.22
C ASP A 35 -14.03 -6.67 -1.10
N LYS A 36 -13.78 -6.22 0.14
CA LYS A 36 -13.28 -4.87 0.40
C LYS A 36 -11.87 -4.68 -0.16
N PHE A 37 -11.02 -5.69 0.00
CA PHE A 37 -9.66 -5.68 -0.53
C PHE A 37 -9.65 -5.61 -2.07
N CYS A 38 -10.46 -6.41 -2.75
CA CYS A 38 -10.58 -6.39 -4.21
C CYS A 38 -11.12 -5.06 -4.73
N LEU A 39 -12.13 -4.49 -4.05
CA LEU A 39 -12.66 -3.18 -4.40
C LEU A 39 -11.60 -2.08 -4.23
N ALA A 40 -10.88 -2.09 -3.09
CA ALA A 40 -9.79 -1.14 -2.85
C ALA A 40 -8.65 -1.31 -3.85
N SER A 41 -8.30 -2.54 -4.23
CA SER A 41 -7.31 -2.81 -5.28
C SER A 41 -7.72 -2.19 -6.61
N SER A 42 -9.00 -2.32 -6.97
CA SER A 42 -9.53 -1.73 -8.21
C SER A 42 -9.40 -0.19 -8.20
N PHE A 43 -9.72 0.47 -7.07
CA PHE A 43 -9.50 1.92 -6.93
C PHE A 43 -8.02 2.30 -6.92
N PHE A 44 -7.17 1.43 -6.37
CA PHE A 44 -5.74 1.63 -6.33
C PHE A 44 -5.13 1.61 -7.73
N ASP A 45 -5.58 0.68 -8.59
CA ASP A 45 -5.17 0.58 -9.99
C ASP A 45 -5.59 1.82 -10.81
N LEU A 46 -6.71 2.44 -10.44
CA LEU A 46 -7.19 3.71 -11.01
C LEU A 46 -6.49 4.96 -10.45
N LYS A 47 -5.49 4.79 -9.56
CA LYS A 47 -4.79 5.89 -8.87
C LYS A 47 -5.71 6.77 -8.01
N GLU A 48 -6.83 6.22 -7.54
CA GLU A 48 -7.75 6.84 -6.59
C GLU A 48 -7.39 6.40 -5.15
N TYR A 49 -6.20 6.81 -4.72
CA TYR A 49 -5.58 6.28 -3.50
C TYR A 49 -6.37 6.59 -2.21
N ASP A 50 -6.98 7.77 -2.11
CA ASP A 50 -7.80 8.14 -0.94
C ASP A 50 -9.02 7.23 -0.78
N ARG A 51 -9.69 6.90 -1.89
CA ARG A 51 -10.85 6.01 -1.87
C ARG A 51 -10.42 4.59 -1.53
N ALA A 52 -9.32 4.11 -2.13
CA ALA A 52 -8.77 2.80 -1.80
C ALA A 52 -8.48 2.69 -0.30
N ALA A 53 -7.79 3.68 0.29
CA ALA A 53 -7.47 3.70 1.71
C ALA A 53 -8.73 3.72 2.61
N PHE A 54 -9.78 4.42 2.21
CA PHE A 54 -11.04 4.46 2.94
C PHE A 54 -11.71 3.09 3.05
N PHE A 55 -11.75 2.30 1.96
CA PHE A 55 -12.43 1.01 1.96
C PHE A 55 -11.73 -0.07 2.80
N VAL A 56 -10.41 0.04 3.00
CA VAL A 56 -9.62 -0.91 3.78
C VAL A 56 -9.21 -0.43 5.18
N GLN A 57 -9.69 0.74 5.62
CA GLN A 57 -9.32 1.32 6.93
C GLN A 57 -9.71 0.43 8.13
N ASP A 58 -10.84 -0.27 8.02
CA ASP A 58 -11.41 -1.11 9.08
C ASP A 58 -11.01 -2.59 8.95
N CYS A 59 -10.16 -2.91 7.97
CA CYS A 59 -9.72 -4.29 7.72
C CYS A 59 -8.57 -4.67 8.66
N LYS A 60 -8.64 -5.87 9.23
CA LYS A 60 -7.64 -6.43 10.16
C LYS A 60 -6.55 -7.21 9.44
N ASN A 61 -6.81 -7.65 8.21
CA ASN A 61 -5.84 -8.40 7.45
C ASN A 61 -4.60 -7.55 7.12
N LYS A 62 -3.41 -8.17 7.21
CA LYS A 62 -2.13 -7.52 6.99
C LYS A 62 -1.98 -6.93 5.58
N LYS A 63 -2.51 -7.62 4.55
CA LYS A 63 -2.47 -7.09 3.16
C LYS A 63 -3.34 -5.84 3.01
N ALA A 64 -4.53 -5.85 3.60
CA ALA A 64 -5.44 -4.71 3.57
C ALA A 64 -4.88 -3.52 4.36
N TYR A 65 -4.27 -3.79 5.52
CA TYR A 65 -3.57 -2.79 6.32
C TYR A 65 -2.39 -2.15 5.57
N PHE A 66 -1.58 -2.96 4.89
CA PHE A 66 -0.51 -2.44 4.03
C PHE A 66 -1.08 -1.56 2.91
N LEU A 67 -2.16 -2.01 2.23
CA LEU A 67 -2.81 -1.23 1.18
C LEU A 67 -3.37 0.10 1.70
N HIS A 68 -3.93 0.12 2.91
CA HIS A 68 -4.40 1.34 3.57
C HIS A 68 -3.26 2.34 3.79
N MET A 69 -2.17 1.89 4.43
CA MET A 69 -1.03 2.75 4.74
C MET A 69 -0.31 3.23 3.48
N TYR A 70 -0.12 2.33 2.51
CA TYR A 70 0.51 2.66 1.24
C TYR A 70 -0.37 3.59 0.40
N GLY A 71 -1.68 3.38 0.39
CA GLY A 71 -2.64 4.27 -0.26
C GLY A 71 -2.59 5.69 0.31
N ARG A 72 -2.55 5.85 1.63
CA ARG A 72 -2.40 7.18 2.27
C ARG A 72 -1.09 7.85 1.88
N TYR A 73 0.02 7.12 1.90
CA TYR A 73 1.32 7.62 1.47
C TYR A 73 1.31 8.10 0.01
N LEU A 74 0.76 7.30 -0.91
CA LEU A 74 0.69 7.68 -2.33
C LEU A 74 -0.29 8.82 -2.61
N ALA A 75 -1.39 8.92 -1.85
CA ALA A 75 -2.29 10.06 -1.94
C ALA A 75 -1.56 11.37 -1.61
N ASP A 76 -0.72 11.37 -0.58
CA ASP A 76 0.09 12.53 -0.21
C ASP A 76 1.17 12.85 -1.25
N GLU A 77 1.88 11.83 -1.76
CA GLU A 77 2.85 12.03 -2.85
C GLU A 77 2.18 12.57 -4.13
N LYS A 78 0.97 12.10 -4.46
CA LYS A 78 0.19 12.61 -5.57
C LYS A 78 -0.19 14.08 -5.37
N ARG A 79 -0.67 14.47 -4.18
CA ARG A 79 -0.98 15.87 -3.84
C ARG A 79 0.23 16.79 -3.97
N LYS A 80 1.39 16.35 -3.49
CA LYS A 80 2.64 17.12 -3.64
C LYS A 80 3.00 17.35 -5.11
N LEU A 81 2.86 16.33 -5.95
CA LEU A 81 3.12 16.45 -7.40
C LEU A 81 2.11 17.37 -8.08
N ASP A 82 0.83 17.27 -7.72
CA ASP A 82 -0.25 18.11 -8.27
C ASP A 82 -0.12 19.58 -7.82
N ASN A 83 0.43 19.85 -6.62
CA ASN A 83 0.67 21.21 -6.10
C ASN A 83 2.00 21.84 -6.55
N ALA A 84 2.92 21.05 -7.12
CA ALA A 84 4.24 21.50 -7.53
C ALA A 84 4.29 22.58 -8.65
N PRO A 85 3.35 22.67 -9.62
CA PRO A 85 3.46 23.65 -10.70
C PRO A 85 2.95 25.06 -10.35
N ASP A 86 2.16 25.24 -9.29
CA ASP A 86 1.47 26.52 -9.01
C ASP A 86 2.12 27.40 -7.91
N SER A 87 3.14 26.90 -7.20
CA SER A 87 3.80 27.69 -6.15
C SER A 87 4.92 28.58 -6.69
N ILE A 88 4.56 29.82 -7.09
CA ILE A 88 5.52 30.93 -7.30
C ILE A 88 5.99 31.53 -5.93
N GLY A 89 5.54 30.97 -4.80
CA GLY A 89 5.88 31.42 -3.45
C GLY A 89 6.86 30.52 -2.70
N PRO A 90 7.46 31.00 -1.57
CA PRO A 90 8.34 30.19 -0.73
C PRO A 90 7.64 28.89 -0.32
N PRO A 91 8.35 27.74 -0.29
CA PRO A 91 7.73 26.44 -0.05
C PRO A 91 7.01 26.45 1.29
N ASP A 92 5.68 26.37 1.24
CA ASP A 92 4.85 26.44 2.43
C ASP A 92 5.10 25.21 3.30
N LYS A 93 5.42 25.43 4.58
CA LYS A 93 5.80 24.38 5.55
C LYS A 93 4.68 23.38 5.88
N LEU A 94 3.52 23.50 5.21
CA LEU A 94 2.26 22.82 5.53
C LEU A 94 2.14 21.42 4.91
N GLU A 95 2.93 21.05 3.90
CA GLU A 95 2.64 19.84 3.10
C GLU A 95 3.08 18.49 3.71
N ASN A 96 3.69 18.46 4.90
CA ASN A 96 4.20 17.21 5.49
C ASN A 96 3.50 16.77 6.79
N GLU A 97 2.42 17.43 7.21
CA GLU A 97 1.73 17.05 8.45
C GLU A 97 1.10 15.64 8.35
N HIS A 98 0.55 15.27 7.19
CA HIS A 98 -0.02 13.94 6.97
C HIS A 98 1.04 12.83 7.02
N LEU A 99 2.21 13.05 6.42
CA LEU A 99 3.34 12.12 6.48
C LEU A 99 3.97 12.02 7.87
N LYS A 100 4.06 13.14 8.62
CA LYS A 100 4.48 13.10 10.04
C LYS A 100 3.50 12.26 10.86
N THR A 101 2.20 12.44 10.64
CA THR A 101 1.15 11.68 11.32
C THR A 101 1.27 10.20 10.99
N LEU A 102 1.41 9.85 9.71
CA LEU A 102 1.60 8.48 9.24
C LEU A 102 2.84 7.83 9.88
N LYS A 103 3.98 8.54 9.88
CA LYS A 103 5.22 8.07 10.51
C LYS A 103 5.06 7.83 12.00
N THR A 104 4.33 8.69 12.71
CA THR A 104 4.07 8.49 14.15
C THR A 104 3.15 7.30 14.41
N GLU A 105 2.14 7.06 13.56
CA GLU A 105 1.26 5.88 13.66
C GLU A 105 2.04 4.58 13.42
N LEU A 106 2.88 4.54 12.39
CA LEU A 106 3.75 3.40 12.11
C LEU A 106 4.77 3.18 13.23
N ALA A 107 5.40 4.23 13.75
CA ALA A 107 6.35 4.13 14.86
C ALA A 107 5.70 3.58 16.14
N LYS A 108 4.46 3.99 16.45
CA LYS A 108 3.71 3.47 17.60
C LYS A 108 3.43 1.98 17.44
N LYS A 109 2.96 1.54 16.26
CA LYS A 109 2.68 0.12 16.01
C LYS A 109 3.94 -0.73 15.88
N TYR A 110 5.06 -0.15 15.45
CA TYR A 110 6.38 -0.78 15.49
C TYR A 110 6.83 -1.06 16.92
N ALA A 111 6.62 -0.11 17.85
CA ALA A 111 6.93 -0.32 19.28
C ALA A 111 6.12 -1.48 19.89
N ILE A 112 4.93 -1.76 19.36
CA ILE A 112 4.04 -2.85 19.78
C ILE A 112 4.44 -4.20 19.13
N LYS A 113 5.41 -4.23 18.20
CA LYS A 113 5.85 -5.40 17.40
C LYS A 113 4.73 -6.07 16.59
N GLU A 114 3.63 -5.38 16.34
CA GLU A 114 2.52 -5.87 15.50
C GLU A 114 2.71 -5.59 14.01
N LEU A 115 3.71 -4.77 13.65
CA LEU A 115 3.91 -4.32 12.28
C LEU A 115 4.37 -5.47 11.37
N ASP A 116 3.74 -5.60 10.20
CA ASP A 116 4.17 -6.54 9.16
C ASP A 116 5.48 -6.07 8.52
N GLY A 117 6.31 -6.99 8.02
CA GLY A 117 7.63 -6.68 7.45
C GLY A 117 7.54 -5.67 6.29
N PHE A 118 6.46 -5.71 5.51
CA PHE A 118 6.20 -4.74 4.44
C PHE A 118 5.98 -3.31 4.96
N CYS A 119 5.36 -3.16 6.13
CA CYS A 119 5.08 -1.85 6.72
C CYS A 119 6.32 -1.20 7.36
N ILE A 120 7.41 -1.95 7.56
CA ILE A 120 8.70 -1.41 8.05
C ILE A 120 9.45 -0.67 6.93
N TYR A 121 9.16 -1.01 5.67
CA TYR A 121 9.80 -0.38 4.51
C TYR A 121 9.16 0.97 4.13
N LEU A 122 7.97 1.26 4.67
CA LEU A 122 7.21 2.49 4.43
C LEU A 122 7.69 3.63 5.34
#